data_AF-A0A163DHX4-F1
#
_entry.id   AF-A0A163DHX4-F1
#
_cell.length_a   1.000
_cell.length_b   1.000
_cell.length_c   1.000
_cell.angle_alpha   90.00
_cell.angle_beta   90.00
_cell.angle_gamma   90.00
#
_symmetry.space_group_name_H-M   'P 1'
#
loop_
_entity.id
_entity.type
_entity.pdbx_description
1 polymer ?
#
loop_
_entity_poly.entity_id
_entity_poly.type
_entity_poly.pdbx_seq_one_letter_code
_entity_poly.pdbx_strand_id
1 'polypeptide(L)'
;MAPPRASKKSSTTTAQNMSRQSRRPVDEETDEETLADRTDMADETEDDEPDALQGPKHQKMMFQSLDDQKKRHASNKKGVKEAYSATKSSLQDDINKLFDEHEDQSNTAHRAQLARLADLLALKASLESQMARKLADLSAAYDTHSEELCRAVDSRIKELK
;
A
#
# COMPACT_ATOMS: atom_id res chain seq x y z
N MET A 1 35.27 -25.10 -27.73
CA MET A 1 33.95 -24.50 -27.48
C MET A 1 33.87 -24.11 -26.02
N ALA A 2 33.65 -22.83 -25.72
CA ALA A 2 33.65 -22.29 -24.36
C ALA A 2 32.20 -22.04 -23.86
N PRO A 3 31.87 -22.32 -22.59
CA PRO A 3 30.54 -22.09 -22.04
C PRO A 3 30.32 -20.63 -21.56
N PRO A 4 29.06 -20.17 -21.49
CA PRO A 4 28.71 -18.77 -21.25
C PRO A 4 28.86 -18.34 -19.78
N ARG A 5 29.22 -17.06 -19.59
CA ARG A 5 29.38 -16.40 -18.28
C ARG A 5 28.01 -15.95 -17.73
N ALA A 6 27.66 -16.41 -16.54
CA ALA A 6 26.50 -15.92 -15.78
C ALA A 6 26.78 -14.55 -15.14
N SER A 7 25.83 -13.64 -15.28
CA SER A 7 25.86 -12.27 -14.80
C SER A 7 25.25 -12.14 -13.39
N LYS A 8 25.88 -11.27 -12.59
CA LYS A 8 25.34 -10.41 -11.52
C LYS A 8 24.62 -11.09 -10.34
N LYS A 9 25.36 -11.24 -9.23
CA LYS A 9 24.80 -11.26 -7.87
C LYS A 9 24.74 -9.82 -7.35
N SER A 10 23.54 -9.30 -7.13
CA SER A 10 23.32 -8.13 -6.26
C SER A 10 22.87 -8.69 -4.91
N SER A 11 23.68 -8.46 -3.87
CA SER A 11 23.45 -8.94 -2.52
C SER A 11 23.98 -7.89 -1.56
N THR A 12 23.14 -6.94 -1.17
CA THR A 12 23.30 -6.24 0.10
C THR A 12 21.92 -5.91 0.68
N THR A 13 21.54 -6.74 1.64
CA THR A 13 20.63 -6.50 2.74
C THR A 13 21.04 -5.27 3.55
N THR A 14 20.09 -4.36 3.78
CA THR A 14 20.02 -3.58 5.03
C THR A 14 18.56 -3.53 5.46
N ALA A 15 18.24 -4.36 6.45
CA ALA A 15 17.05 -4.21 7.28
C ALA A 15 17.26 -2.99 8.18
N GLN A 16 16.35 -2.02 8.11
CA GLN A 16 16.17 -1.05 9.19
C GLN A 16 14.79 -1.24 9.80
N ASN A 17 14.83 -1.92 10.93
CA ASN A 17 13.86 -1.91 12.01
C ASN A 17 13.81 -0.48 12.57
N MET A 18 12.69 0.22 12.38
CA MET A 18 12.30 1.40 13.17
C MET A 18 10.81 1.19 13.49
N SER A 19 10.55 0.52 14.61
CA SER A 19 10.16 1.17 15.86
C SER A 19 8.85 1.96 15.74
N ARG A 20 7.78 1.29 16.20
CA ARG A 20 6.53 1.89 16.64
C ARG A 20 6.82 3.02 17.61
N GLN A 21 6.53 4.25 17.24
CA GLN A 21 6.18 5.28 18.22
C GLN A 21 5.39 6.42 17.60
N SER A 22 4.29 6.74 18.27
CA SER A 22 3.49 7.97 18.15
C SER A 22 2.50 8.04 16.98
N ARG A 23 1.30 7.52 17.25
CA ARG A 23 0.05 8.13 16.80
C ARG A 23 0.07 9.59 17.24
N ARG A 24 0.32 10.51 16.31
CA ARG A 24 -0.16 11.89 16.45
C ARG A 24 -1.63 11.90 16.02
N PRO A 25 -2.51 12.58 16.75
CA PRO A 25 -3.82 12.89 16.22
C PRO A 25 -3.63 13.66 14.91
N VAL A 26 -4.35 13.22 13.88
CA VAL A 26 -4.66 14.03 12.71
C VAL A 26 -5.38 15.24 13.29
N ASP A 27 -4.74 16.41 13.24
CA ASP A 27 -5.47 17.66 13.35
C ASP A 27 -6.46 17.66 12.17
N GLU A 28 -7.72 17.41 12.48
CA GLU A 28 -8.85 17.92 11.71
C GLU A 28 -8.70 19.45 11.71
N GLU A 29 -7.91 19.98 10.76
CA GLU A 29 -8.10 21.35 10.30
C GLU A 29 -9.49 21.40 9.68
N THR A 30 -10.42 21.73 10.57
CA THR A 30 -11.79 22.12 10.29
C THR A 30 -11.71 23.29 9.32
N ASP A 31 -12.47 23.20 8.22
CA ASP A 31 -12.66 24.24 7.21
C ASP A 31 -12.62 25.65 7.81
N GLU A 32 -11.49 26.35 7.64
CA GLU A 32 -11.54 27.81 7.58
C GLU A 32 -12.11 28.18 6.20
N GLU A 33 -13.44 28.14 6.10
CA GLU A 33 -14.24 28.92 5.14
C GLU A 33 -14.05 30.42 5.39
N THR A 34 -12.83 30.94 5.30
CA THR A 34 -12.57 32.38 5.18
C THR A 34 -11.34 32.63 4.32
N LEU A 35 -11.16 31.86 3.25
CA LEU A 35 -10.47 32.39 2.09
C LEU A 35 -11.38 33.44 1.46
N ALA A 36 -11.20 34.65 1.97
CA ALA A 36 -11.50 35.88 1.28
C ALA A 36 -11.03 35.70 -0.18
N ASP A 37 -11.97 35.35 -1.06
CA ASP A 37 -11.91 35.59 -2.50
C ASP A 37 -12.02 37.11 -2.68
N ARG A 38 -11.07 37.84 -2.07
CA ARG A 38 -10.66 39.20 -2.40
C ARG A 38 -9.81 39.10 -3.67
N THR A 39 -10.44 38.58 -4.70
CA THR A 39 -10.15 38.93 -6.09
C THR A 39 -11.43 39.51 -6.68
N ASP A 40 -12.06 40.41 -5.92
CA ASP A 40 -12.65 41.61 -6.51
C ASP A 40 -11.47 42.33 -7.17
N MET A 41 -11.16 41.92 -8.40
CA MET A 41 -10.50 42.79 -9.35
C MET A 41 -11.33 44.06 -9.33
N ALA A 42 -10.77 45.09 -8.70
CA ALA A 42 -11.26 46.44 -8.81
C ALA A 42 -11.49 46.68 -10.29
N ASP A 43 -12.76 46.65 -10.68
CA ASP A 43 -13.23 47.24 -11.90
C ASP A 43 -13.00 48.73 -11.67
N GLU A 44 -11.80 49.19 -12.06
CA GLU A 44 -11.55 50.59 -12.28
C GLU A 44 -12.55 51.01 -13.35
N THR A 45 -13.74 51.38 -12.91
CA THR A 45 -14.67 52.18 -13.69
C THR A 45 -13.97 53.52 -13.85
N GLU A 46 -13.09 53.60 -14.85
CA GLU A 46 -12.72 54.88 -15.43
C GLU A 46 -14.03 55.58 -15.76
N ASP A 47 -14.20 56.73 -15.10
CA ASP A 47 -15.32 57.65 -15.22
C ASP A 47 -15.24 58.28 -16.62
N ASP A 48 -15.56 57.50 -17.64
CA ASP A 48 -15.79 58.01 -18.99
C ASP A 48 -17.09 58.80 -18.96
N GLU A 49 -16.95 60.12 -18.78
CA GLU A 49 -18.02 61.10 -18.96
C GLU A 49 -18.78 60.76 -20.26
N PRO A 50 -20.08 60.43 -20.19
CA PRO A 50 -20.83 60.10 -21.39
C PRO A 50 -21.06 61.38 -22.18
N ASP A 51 -20.34 61.50 -23.30
CA ASP A 51 -20.55 62.51 -24.32
C ASP A 51 -22.06 62.55 -24.67
N ALA A 52 -22.73 63.66 -24.36
CA ALA A 52 -24.19 63.77 -24.23
C ALA A 52 -24.98 63.71 -25.56
N LEU A 53 -24.40 63.09 -26.59
CA LEU A 53 -24.93 62.99 -27.95
C LEU A 53 -25.54 61.62 -28.27
N GLN A 54 -25.43 60.63 -27.37
CA GLN A 54 -26.01 59.29 -27.57
C GLN A 54 -27.30 59.12 -26.76
N GLY A 55 -28.44 59.08 -27.45
CA GLY A 55 -29.77 59.04 -26.83
C GLY A 55 -30.03 57.83 -25.91
N PRO A 56 -31.14 57.85 -25.14
CA PRO A 56 -31.45 56.92 -24.03
C PRO A 56 -31.52 55.42 -24.41
N LYS A 57 -31.61 55.11 -25.72
CA LYS A 57 -31.55 53.74 -26.23
C LYS A 57 -30.15 53.13 -26.13
N HIS A 58 -29.10 53.93 -26.32
CA HIS A 58 -27.72 53.45 -26.28
C HIS A 58 -27.31 53.07 -24.85
N GLN A 59 -27.60 53.95 -23.89
CA GLN A 59 -27.36 53.70 -22.47
C GLN A 59 -28.07 52.42 -21.96
N LYS A 60 -29.31 52.19 -22.42
CA LYS A 60 -30.06 50.97 -22.08
C LYS A 60 -29.40 49.69 -22.62
N MET A 61 -28.80 49.73 -23.81
CA MET A 61 -28.06 48.58 -24.36
C MET A 61 -26.78 48.30 -23.58
N MET A 62 -26.05 49.33 -23.15
CA MET A 62 -24.87 49.15 -22.30
C MET A 62 -25.24 48.43 -20.99
N PHE A 63 -26.26 48.90 -20.27
CA PHE A 63 -26.70 48.24 -19.03
C PHE A 63 -27.13 46.78 -19.25
N GLN A 64 -27.86 46.50 -20.34
CA GLN A 64 -28.24 45.12 -20.68
C GLN A 64 -27.02 44.22 -20.96
N SER A 65 -26.02 44.73 -21.67
CA SER A 65 -24.79 43.97 -21.94
C SER A 65 -23.99 43.65 -20.68
N LEU A 66 -23.93 44.59 -19.72
CA LEU A 66 -23.29 44.39 -18.42
C LEU A 66 -24.04 43.34 -17.59
N ASP A 67 -25.38 43.40 -17.57
CA ASP A 67 -26.19 42.39 -16.88
C ASP A 67 -26.01 41.00 -17.49
N ASP A 68 -25.98 40.90 -18.81
CA ASP A 68 -25.76 39.62 -19.51
C ASP A 68 -24.33 39.10 -19.31
N GLN A 69 -23.34 39.98 -19.21
CA GLN A 69 -21.97 39.60 -18.86
C GLN A 69 -21.91 39.08 -17.41
N LYS A 70 -22.52 39.77 -16.45
CA LYS A 70 -22.60 39.34 -15.05
C LYS A 70 -23.27 37.98 -14.92
N LYS A 71 -24.39 37.75 -15.63
CA LYS A 71 -25.08 36.45 -15.65
C LYS A 71 -24.21 35.33 -16.24
N ARG A 72 -23.55 35.58 -17.37
CA ARG A 72 -22.62 34.61 -17.98
C ARG A 72 -21.46 34.28 -17.04
N HIS A 73 -20.88 35.29 -16.40
CA HIS A 73 -19.81 35.10 -15.43
C HIS A 73 -20.27 34.28 -14.22
N ALA A 74 -21.44 34.58 -13.65
CA ALA A 74 -22.00 33.80 -12.54
C ALA A 74 -22.26 32.33 -12.91
N SER A 75 -22.80 32.09 -14.10
CA SER A 75 -23.02 30.73 -14.64
C SER A 75 -21.70 29.98 -14.82
N ASN A 76 -20.67 30.64 -15.38
CA ASN A 76 -19.36 30.03 -15.57
C ASN A 76 -18.69 29.72 -14.23
N LYS A 77 -18.73 30.65 -13.26
CA LYS A 77 -18.18 30.45 -11.91
C LYS A 77 -18.87 29.26 -11.22
N LYS A 78 -20.19 29.15 -11.35
CA LYS A 78 -20.95 28.00 -10.84
C LYS A 78 -20.50 26.69 -11.51
N GLY A 79 -20.41 26.66 -12.84
CA GLY A 79 -19.98 25.47 -13.58
C GLY A 79 -18.56 25.01 -13.21
N VAL A 80 -17.63 25.95 -13.01
CA VAL A 80 -16.27 25.62 -12.56
C VAL A 80 -16.27 25.05 -11.14
N LYS A 81 -17.04 25.63 -10.22
CA LYS A 81 -17.17 25.11 -8.84
C LYS A 81 -17.75 23.69 -8.83
N GLU A 82 -18.80 23.45 -9.61
CA GLU A 82 -19.42 22.14 -9.73
C GLU A 82 -18.43 21.11 -10.30
N ALA A 83 -17.75 21.43 -11.41
CA ALA A 83 -16.75 20.56 -12.02
C ALA A 83 -15.59 20.26 -11.06
N TYR A 84 -15.11 21.26 -10.31
CA TYR A 84 -14.08 21.08 -9.30
C TYR A 84 -14.56 20.15 -8.18
N SER A 85 -15.75 20.38 -7.63
CA SER A 85 -16.30 19.54 -6.55
C SER A 85 -16.49 18.08 -6.99
N ALA A 86 -16.99 17.86 -8.22
CA ALA A 86 -17.12 16.53 -8.80
C ALA A 86 -15.76 15.84 -8.98
N THR A 87 -14.77 16.57 -9.50
CA THR A 87 -13.40 16.05 -9.68
C THR A 87 -12.75 15.72 -8.34
N LYS A 88 -12.94 16.57 -7.32
CA LYS A 88 -12.44 16.35 -5.97
C LYS A 88 -13.04 15.07 -5.37
N SER A 89 -14.36 14.89 -5.48
CA SER A 89 -15.04 13.69 -4.99
C SER A 89 -14.55 12.44 -5.72
N SER A 90 -14.50 12.47 -7.05
CA SER A 90 -14.03 11.34 -7.85
C SER A 90 -12.59 10.96 -7.49
N LEU A 91 -11.71 11.94 -7.32
CA LEU A 91 -10.32 11.68 -6.94
C LEU A 91 -10.22 11.08 -5.54
N GLN A 92 -11.03 11.56 -4.59
CA GLN A 92 -11.07 10.99 -3.25
C GLN A 92 -11.55 9.53 -3.26
N ASP A 93 -12.59 9.23 -4.05
CA ASP A 93 -13.10 7.86 -4.21
C ASP A 93 -12.05 6.95 -4.86
N ASP A 94 -11.36 7.43 -5.91
CA ASP A 94 -10.29 6.69 -6.58
C ASP A 94 -9.11 6.41 -5.64
N ILE A 95 -8.72 7.39 -4.82
CA ILE A 95 -7.66 7.23 -3.82
C ILE A 95 -8.06 6.19 -2.78
N ASN A 96 -9.27 6.29 -2.22
CA ASN A 96 -9.75 5.34 -1.22
C ASN A 96 -9.79 3.92 -1.80
N LYS A 97 -10.35 3.77 -3.00
CA LYS A 97 -10.42 2.49 -3.69
C LYS A 97 -9.03 1.89 -3.93
N LEU A 98 -8.05 2.71 -4.31
CA LEU A 98 -6.67 2.25 -4.51
C LEU A 98 -6.06 1.72 -3.21
N PHE A 99 -6.29 2.41 -2.09
CA PHE A 99 -5.80 1.97 -0.79
C PHE A 99 -6.49 0.70 -0.31
N ASP A 100 -7.81 0.61 -0.44
CA ASP A 100 -8.59 -0.58 -0.08
C ASP A 100 -8.12 -1.80 -0.89
N GLU A 101 -7.97 -1.64 -2.21
CA GLU A 101 -7.50 -2.73 -3.07
C GLU A 101 -6.07 -3.16 -2.71
N HIS A 102 -5.18 -2.21 -2.43
CA HIS A 102 -3.83 -2.53 -2.00
C HIS A 102 -3.80 -3.24 -0.63
N GLU A 103 -4.63 -2.81 0.32
CA GLU A 103 -4.76 -3.46 1.62
C GLU A 103 -5.26 -4.90 1.48
N ASP A 104 -6.28 -5.13 0.66
CA ASP A 104 -6.81 -6.47 0.40
C ASP A 104 -5.79 -7.40 -0.25
N GLN A 105 -5.06 -6.90 -1.26
CA GLN A 105 -4.01 -7.65 -1.93
C GLN A 105 -2.86 -7.98 -0.97
N SER A 106 -2.41 -7.00 -0.18
CA SER A 106 -1.35 -7.17 0.82
C SER A 106 -1.75 -8.18 1.90
N ASN A 107 -2.96 -8.05 2.44
CA ASN A 107 -3.51 -8.96 3.45
C ASN A 107 -3.62 -10.39 2.91
N THR A 108 -4.07 -10.56 1.67
CA THR A 108 -4.17 -11.87 1.02
C THR A 108 -2.79 -12.50 0.82
N ALA A 109 -1.82 -11.74 0.32
CA ALA A 109 -0.46 -12.22 0.13
C ALA A 109 0.18 -12.61 1.47
N HIS A 110 0.01 -11.79 2.51
CA HIS A 110 0.52 -12.06 3.85
C HIS A 110 -0.11 -13.33 4.45
N ARG A 111 -1.44 -13.51 4.32
CA ARG A 111 -2.13 -14.74 4.76
C ARG A 111 -1.61 -15.97 4.03
N ALA A 112 -1.38 -15.89 2.72
CA ALA A 112 -0.81 -16.99 1.94
C ALA A 112 0.62 -17.35 2.40
N GLN A 113 1.44 -16.35 2.72
CA GLN A 113 2.78 -16.58 3.27
C GLN A 113 2.73 -17.26 4.65
N LEU A 114 1.83 -16.83 5.53
CA LEU A 114 1.65 -17.45 6.84
C LEU A 114 1.15 -18.89 6.73
N ALA A 115 0.21 -19.16 5.83
CA ALA A 115 -0.27 -20.53 5.58
C ALA A 115 0.87 -21.43 5.10
N ARG A 116 1.64 -20.97 4.11
CA ARG A 116 2.82 -21.69 3.61
C ARG A 116 3.87 -21.95 4.70
N LEU A 117 4.09 -20.97 5.59
CA LEU A 117 5.01 -21.14 6.71
C LEU A 117 4.51 -22.20 7.70
N ALA A 118 3.21 -22.20 8.01
CA ALA A 118 2.60 -23.21 8.87
C ALA A 118 2.76 -24.61 8.28
N ASP A 119 2.52 -24.77 6.98
CA ASP A 119 2.70 -26.05 6.27
C ASP A 119 4.16 -26.53 6.34
N LEU A 120 5.13 -25.63 6.13
CA LEU A 120 6.55 -25.96 6.21
C LEU A 120 6.97 -26.38 7.64
N LEU A 121 6.43 -25.72 8.67
CA LEU A 121 6.68 -26.10 10.05
C LEU A 121 6.07 -27.47 10.38
N ALA A 122 4.86 -27.75 9.90
CA ALA A 122 4.24 -29.06 10.06
C ALA A 122 5.04 -30.17 9.35
N LEU A 123 5.49 -29.90 8.12
CA LEU A 123 6.34 -30.83 7.36
C LEU A 123 7.68 -31.07 8.08
N LYS A 124 8.30 -30.01 8.60
CA LYS A 124 9.52 -30.12 9.39
C LYS A 124 9.32 -31.00 10.63
N ALA A 125 8.27 -30.75 11.42
CA ALA A 125 7.98 -31.54 12.62
C ALA A 125 7.71 -33.03 12.28
N SER A 126 7.00 -33.28 11.18
CA SER A 126 6.79 -34.65 10.68
C SER A 126 8.12 -35.33 10.32
N LEU A 127 8.99 -34.64 9.60
CA LEU A 127 10.30 -35.17 9.20
C LEU A 127 11.20 -35.42 10.43
N GLU A 128 11.24 -34.50 11.39
CA GLU A 128 11.97 -34.67 12.64
C GLU A 128 11.46 -35.89 13.43
N SER A 129 10.14 -36.12 13.48
CA SER A 129 9.58 -37.31 14.11
C SER A 129 9.98 -38.61 13.41
N GLN A 130 10.06 -38.60 12.08
CA GLN A 130 10.52 -39.75 11.29
C GLN A 130 12.01 -40.01 11.52
N MET A 131 12.83 -38.96 11.54
CA MET A 131 14.26 -39.07 11.86
C MET A 131 14.47 -39.64 13.27
N ALA A 132 13.74 -39.14 14.26
CA ALA A 132 13.82 -39.63 15.63
C ALA A 132 13.49 -41.12 15.74
N ARG A 133 12.44 -41.58 15.04
CA ARG A 133 12.10 -43.01 14.96
C ARG A 133 13.22 -43.82 14.32
N LYS A 134 13.76 -43.37 13.17
CA LYS A 134 14.86 -44.08 12.49
C LYS A 134 16.12 -44.16 13.34
N LEU A 135 16.43 -43.12 14.11
CA LEU A 135 17.55 -43.15 15.04
C LEU A 135 17.31 -44.13 16.19
N ALA A 136 16.10 -44.16 16.76
CA ALA A 136 15.73 -45.12 17.79
C ALA A 136 15.77 -46.58 17.30
N ASP A 137 15.27 -46.83 16.08
CA ASP A 137 15.32 -48.15 15.44
C ASP A 137 16.79 -48.59 15.24
N LEU A 138 17.65 -47.67 14.79
CA LEU A 138 19.07 -47.94 14.56
C LEU A 138 19.82 -48.21 15.88
N SER A 139 19.56 -47.43 16.94
CA SER A 139 20.18 -47.67 18.25
C SER A 139 19.75 -49.01 18.81
N ALA A 140 18.46 -49.35 18.73
CA ALA A 140 17.96 -50.65 19.19
C ALA A 140 18.61 -51.81 18.42
N ALA A 141 18.73 -51.69 17.10
CA ALA A 141 19.40 -52.71 16.28
C ALA A 141 20.88 -52.87 16.64
N TYR A 142 21.58 -51.77 16.92
CA TYR A 142 22.97 -51.79 17.35
C TYR A 142 23.13 -52.46 18.72
N ASP A 143 22.27 -52.11 19.67
CA ASP A 143 22.27 -52.70 21.01
C ASP A 143 22.04 -54.22 20.93
N THR A 144 21.03 -54.66 20.17
CA THR A 144 20.78 -56.11 19.96
C THR A 144 21.97 -56.83 19.33
N HIS A 145 22.59 -56.24 18.30
CA HIS A 145 23.73 -56.85 17.63
C HIS A 145 24.97 -56.89 18.56
N SER A 146 25.15 -55.87 19.40
CA SER A 146 26.24 -55.85 20.39
C SER A 146 26.06 -56.95 21.43
N GLU A 147 24.83 -57.17 21.92
CA GLU A 147 24.52 -58.26 22.84
C GLU A 147 24.73 -59.63 22.21
N GLU A 148 24.32 -59.81 20.95
CA GLU A 148 24.53 -61.04 20.20
C GLU A 148 26.02 -61.37 20.05
N LEU A 149 26.85 -60.37 19.72
CA LEU A 149 28.30 -60.52 19.67
C LEU A 149 28.89 -60.88 21.03
N CYS A 150 28.47 -60.21 22.12
CA CYS A 150 28.91 -60.55 23.47
C CYS A 150 28.57 -62.02 23.81
N ARG A 151 27.34 -62.46 23.54
CA ARG A 151 26.91 -63.85 23.77
C ARG A 151 27.71 -64.84 22.93
N ALA A 152 27.99 -64.53 21.67
CA ALA A 152 28.79 -65.37 20.78
C ALA A 152 30.24 -65.52 21.29
N VAL A 153 30.85 -64.40 21.73
CA VAL A 153 32.19 -64.40 22.34
C VAL A 153 32.20 -65.22 23.63
N ASP A 154 31.23 -65.02 24.52
CA ASP A 154 31.12 -65.77 25.77
C ASP A 154 30.95 -67.27 25.54
N SER A 155 30.14 -67.67 24.55
CA SER A 155 30.00 -69.07 24.14
C SER A 155 31.33 -69.65 23.68
N ARG A 156 32.07 -68.90 22.85
CA ARG A 156 33.37 -69.36 22.34
C ARG A 156 34.42 -69.49 23.44
N ILE A 157 34.42 -68.58 24.41
CA ILE A 157 35.30 -68.66 25.59
C ILE A 157 34.98 -69.92 26.41
N LYS A 158 33.71 -70.29 26.55
CA LYS A 158 33.29 -71.52 27.25
C LYS A 158 33.73 -72.79 26.53
N GLU A 159 33.72 -72.81 25.20
CA GLU A 159 34.18 -73.96 24.40
C GLU A 159 35.70 -74.18 24.44
N LEU A 160 36.48 -73.13 24.75
CA LEU A 160 37.94 -73.19 24.78
C LEU A 160 38.53 -73.49 26.17
N LYS A 161 37.68 -73.54 27.21
CA LYS A 161 38.06 -73.90 28.59
C LYS A 161 37.74 -75.36 28.88
#